data_AF-A0A7S4C9N1-F1
#
_entry.id   AF-A0A7S4C9N1-F1
#
_cell.length_a   1.000
_cell.length_b   1.000
_cell.length_c   1.000
_cell.angle_alpha   90.00
_cell.angle_beta   90.00
_cell.angle_gamma   90.00
#
_symmetry.space_group_name_H-M   'P 1'
#
loop_
_entity.id
_entity.type
_entity.pdbx_description
1 polymer ?
#
loop_
_entity_poly.entity_id
_entity_poly.type
_entity_poly.pdbx_seq_one_letter_code
_entity_poly.pdbx_strand_id
1 'polypeptide(L)'
;SEKAFRARFATRHGRNTLWPACGFERDDALPTVVAVEPSPRTYDLFVQRFALYNASRKILPFNCALLDHVGSVTFLQNKRRGHERNQILQDGLTYGLGTDNSSARGALTLSGTNKRFKLEDTITVPTLTLNSLLESSAVARQRCFMLKVDAEGYDFAVLRGASQLLQDRQRRPRFVGMELNLKGVKDGRKE
;
A
#
# COMPACT_ATOMS: atom_id res chain seq x y z
N SER A 1 0.40 30.66 10.41
CA SER A 1 -0.63 30.11 11.32
C SER A 1 -1.08 28.76 10.81
N GLU A 2 -1.52 27.86 11.69
CA GLU A 2 -2.10 26.55 11.33
C GLU A 2 -3.21 26.66 10.27
N LYS A 3 -3.98 27.76 10.33
CA LYS A 3 -4.98 28.13 9.32
C LYS A 3 -4.38 28.32 7.91
N ALA A 4 -3.24 28.99 7.79
CA ALA A 4 -2.55 29.19 6.51
C ALA A 4 -1.92 27.90 5.96
N PHE A 5 -1.53 26.98 6.84
CA PHE A 5 -1.01 25.65 6.50
C PHE A 5 -2.10 24.75 5.90
N ARG A 6 -3.28 24.68 6.55
CA ARG A 6 -4.45 23.94 6.05
C ARG A 6 -4.92 24.44 4.68
N ALA A 7 -4.90 25.76 4.45
CA ALA A 7 -5.32 26.36 3.18
C ALA A 7 -4.36 26.10 2.01
N ARG A 8 -3.05 26.04 2.26
CA ARG A 8 -2.04 25.78 1.21
C ARG A 8 -1.94 24.30 0.81
N PHE A 9 -2.32 23.37 1.68
CA PHE A 9 -2.19 21.94 1.40
C PHE A 9 -3.36 21.36 0.59
N ALA A 10 -4.58 21.85 0.85
CA ALA A 10 -5.79 21.43 0.12
C ALA A 10 -5.77 21.78 -1.38
N THR A 11 -4.90 22.69 -1.81
CA THR A 11 -4.89 23.25 -3.16
C THR A 11 -3.81 22.70 -4.09
N ARG A 12 -2.81 21.94 -3.59
CA ARG A 12 -1.64 21.55 -4.40
C ARG A 12 -1.40 20.04 -4.57
N HIS A 13 -2.07 19.18 -3.82
CA HIS A 13 -1.85 17.74 -3.91
C HIS A 13 -3.15 17.01 -4.20
N GLY A 14 -3.19 16.27 -5.30
CA GLY A 14 -4.36 15.54 -5.75
C GLY A 14 -4.91 14.61 -4.67
N ARG A 15 -6.17 14.85 -4.31
CA ARG A 15 -7.25 14.05 -3.68
C ARG A 15 -7.00 12.80 -2.80
N ASN A 16 -5.80 12.26 -2.66
CA ASN A 16 -5.58 10.94 -2.04
C ASN A 16 -4.90 10.96 -0.66
N THR A 17 -4.73 12.12 -0.03
CA THR A 17 -4.14 12.21 1.33
C THR A 17 -5.17 12.76 2.31
N LEU A 18 -5.93 11.85 2.95
CA LEU A 18 -6.87 12.20 4.01
C LEU A 18 -6.13 12.15 5.35
N TRP A 19 -5.85 13.31 5.94
CA TRP A 19 -5.48 13.39 7.36
C TRP A 19 -6.76 13.64 8.18
N PRO A 20 -7.02 12.91 9.27
CA PRO A 20 -8.14 13.24 10.14
C PRO A 20 -7.80 14.53 10.89
N ALA A 21 -8.39 15.63 10.45
CA ALA A 21 -8.43 16.87 11.21
C ALA A 21 -9.43 16.73 12.37
N CYS A 22 -9.04 16.00 13.41
CA CYS A 22 -9.74 16.02 14.69
C CYS A 22 -8.84 16.68 15.73
N GLY A 23 -9.26 17.84 16.23
CA GLY A 23 -8.60 18.50 17.35
C GLY A 23 -8.69 17.61 18.58
N PHE A 24 -7.53 17.22 19.11
CA PHE A 24 -7.41 16.66 20.43
C PHE A 24 -6.54 17.61 21.24
N GLU A 25 -7.20 18.49 21.99
CA GLU A 25 -6.60 19.21 23.10
C GLU A 25 -6.65 18.30 24.32
N ARG A 26 -5.53 17.62 24.59
CA ARG A 26 -5.06 17.12 25.89
C ARG A 26 -3.73 16.40 25.65
N ASP A 27 -2.85 16.41 26.65
CA ASP A 27 -1.51 15.79 26.66
C ASP A 27 -1.50 14.25 26.52
N ASP A 28 -2.50 13.68 25.84
CA ASP A 28 -2.67 12.25 25.62
C ASP A 28 -2.02 11.88 24.28
N ALA A 29 -1.07 10.94 24.32
CA ALA A 29 -0.24 10.53 23.19
C ALA A 29 -1.05 10.41 21.87
N LEU A 30 -0.71 11.27 20.91
CA LEU A 30 -1.35 11.27 19.60
C LEU A 30 -1.29 9.88 18.95
N PRO A 31 -2.33 9.48 18.20
CA PRO A 31 -2.40 8.14 17.64
C PRO A 31 -1.19 7.85 16.75
N THR A 32 -0.65 6.64 16.90
CA THR A 32 0.41 6.14 16.02
C THR A 32 -0.20 5.69 14.70
N VAL A 33 0.41 6.09 13.59
CA VAL A 33 0.00 5.71 12.23
C VAL A 33 1.00 4.68 11.70
N VAL A 34 0.52 3.51 11.32
CA VAL A 34 1.32 2.55 10.52
C VAL A 34 1.07 2.86 9.06
N ALA A 35 2.13 3.24 8.34
CA ALA A 35 2.08 3.54 6.92
C ALA A 35 2.87 2.48 6.15
N VAL A 36 2.25 1.87 5.14
CA VAL A 36 2.90 0.84 4.32
C VAL A 36 2.91 1.30 2.88
N GLU A 37 4.08 1.25 2.24
CA GLU A 37 4.26 1.63 0.85
C GLU A 37 5.25 0.66 0.18
N PRO A 38 4.80 -0.17 -0.78
CA PRO A 38 5.68 -1.13 -1.43
C PRO A 38 6.68 -0.48 -2.39
N SER A 39 6.40 0.67 -3.02
CA SER A 39 7.36 1.32 -3.93
C SER A 39 8.48 1.97 -3.12
N PRO A 40 9.76 1.54 -3.24
CA PRO A 40 10.87 2.14 -2.50
C PRO A 40 11.00 3.64 -2.73
N ARG A 41 10.78 4.08 -3.98
CA ARG A 41 10.83 5.50 -4.33
C ARG A 41 9.76 6.32 -3.61
N THR A 42 8.53 5.84 -3.58
CA THR A 42 7.42 6.53 -2.88
C THR A 42 7.63 6.49 -1.38
N TYR A 43 8.13 5.36 -0.86
CA TYR A 43 8.50 5.20 0.54
C TYR A 43 9.55 6.25 0.97
N ASP A 44 10.63 6.41 0.22
CA ASP A 44 11.68 7.40 0.52
C ASP A 44 11.11 8.82 0.58
N LEU A 45 10.24 9.17 -0.38
CA LEU A 45 9.55 10.47 -0.38
C LEU A 45 8.63 10.64 0.84
N PHE A 46 7.95 9.58 1.28
CA PHE A 46 7.15 9.61 2.50
C PHE A 46 8.02 9.84 3.73
N VAL A 47 9.12 9.09 3.89
CA VAL A 47 10.04 9.23 5.03
C VAL A 47 10.62 10.64 5.09
N GLN A 48 11.08 11.19 3.96
CA GLN A 48 11.58 12.56 3.88
C GLN A 48 10.51 13.58 4.30
N ARG A 49 9.27 13.42 3.81
CA ARG A 49 8.15 14.30 4.19
C ARG A 49 7.80 14.18 5.68
N PHE A 50 7.79 12.99 6.24
CA PHE A 50 7.51 12.78 7.65
C PHE A 50 8.56 13.46 8.53
N ALA A 51 9.83 13.42 8.13
CA ALA A 51 10.90 14.14 8.80
C ALA A 51 10.69 15.67 8.75
N LEU A 52 10.36 16.21 7.58
CA LEU A 52 10.12 17.65 7.39
C LEU A 52 8.98 18.20 8.27
N TYR A 53 7.96 17.38 8.57
CA TYR A 53 6.81 17.78 9.39
C TYR A 53 6.91 17.33 10.86
N ASN A 54 8.07 16.82 11.30
CA ASN A 54 8.25 16.22 12.63
C ASN A 54 7.19 15.14 12.95
N ALA A 55 6.71 14.47 11.91
CA ALA A 55 5.70 13.42 11.99
C ALA A 55 6.33 12.04 12.25
N SER A 56 7.65 11.90 12.10
CA SER A 56 8.39 10.64 12.32
C SER A 56 8.25 10.09 13.74
N ARG A 57 7.85 10.91 14.73
CA ARG A 57 7.55 10.45 16.09
C ARG A 57 6.21 9.70 16.20
N LYS A 58 5.36 9.79 15.19
CA LYS A 58 3.97 9.26 15.19
C LYS A 58 3.68 8.33 14.03
N ILE A 59 4.46 8.40 12.97
CA ILE A 59 4.27 7.55 11.79
C ILE A 59 5.37 6.49 11.78
N LEU A 60 4.97 5.22 11.70
CA LEU A 60 5.83 4.07 11.52
C LEU A 60 5.74 3.61 10.05
N PRO A 61 6.70 4.02 9.20
CA PRO A 61 6.67 3.67 7.79
C PRO A 61 7.34 2.30 7.53
N PHE A 62 6.71 1.47 6.70
CA PHE A 62 7.27 0.18 6.25
C PHE A 62 7.32 0.10 4.72
N ASN A 63 8.48 -0.30 4.19
CA ASN A 63 8.67 -0.54 2.76
C ASN A 63 8.45 -2.02 2.44
N CYS A 64 7.18 -2.43 2.40
CA CYS A 64 6.76 -3.78 2.05
C CYS A 64 5.40 -3.75 1.35
N ALA A 65 5.01 -4.87 0.76
CA ALA A 65 3.65 -5.11 0.31
C ALA A 65 2.86 -5.83 1.41
N LEU A 66 1.56 -5.49 1.54
CA LEU A 66 0.63 -6.25 2.37
C LEU A 66 -0.14 -7.24 1.49
N LEU A 67 -0.11 -8.51 1.86
CA LEU A 67 -0.87 -9.60 1.21
C LEU A 67 -1.38 -10.59 2.27
N ASP A 68 -1.88 -11.75 1.86
CA ASP A 68 -2.36 -12.83 2.72
C ASP A 68 -1.27 -13.84 3.10
N HIS A 69 -0.01 -13.58 2.75
CA HIS A 69 1.14 -14.42 3.06
C HIS A 69 2.41 -13.59 3.27
N VAL A 70 3.45 -14.24 3.80
CA VAL A 70 4.81 -13.68 3.95
C VAL A 70 5.70 -14.21 2.82
N GLY A 71 6.56 -13.37 2.27
CA GLY A 71 7.41 -13.73 1.13
C GLY A 71 7.96 -12.51 0.40
N SER A 72 7.88 -12.53 -0.94
CA SER A 72 8.25 -11.40 -1.79
C SER A 72 7.35 -11.33 -3.02
N VAL A 73 7.08 -10.12 -3.48
CA VAL A 73 6.30 -9.84 -4.69
C VAL A 73 7.09 -8.96 -5.62
N THR A 74 6.96 -9.20 -6.92
CA THR A 74 7.57 -8.35 -7.95
C THR A 74 6.50 -7.49 -8.63
N PHE A 75 6.69 -6.17 -8.58
CA PHE A 75 5.86 -5.20 -9.28
C PHE A 75 6.55 -4.69 -10.54
N LEU A 76 5.74 -4.33 -11.54
CA LEU A 76 6.18 -3.50 -12.65
C LEU A 76 6.10 -2.02 -12.27
N GLN A 77 7.23 -1.32 -12.34
CA GLN A 77 7.31 0.14 -12.26
C GLN A 77 7.10 0.77 -13.62
N ASN A 78 5.90 1.29 -13.87
CA ASN A 78 5.67 2.07 -15.07
C ASN A 78 6.14 3.52 -14.90
N LYS A 79 7.40 3.78 -15.26
CA LYS A 79 8.02 5.13 -15.16
C LYS A 79 7.41 6.17 -16.12
N ARG A 80 6.59 5.78 -17.10
CA ARG A 80 6.30 6.62 -18.27
C ARG A 80 5.19 7.66 -18.12
N ARG A 81 4.43 7.74 -17.01
CA ARG A 81 3.22 8.59 -16.97
C ARG A 81 2.92 9.39 -15.71
N GLY A 82 3.88 9.60 -14.80
CA GLY A 82 3.63 10.40 -13.58
C GLY A 82 2.58 9.81 -12.62
N HIS A 83 2.05 8.63 -12.95
CA HIS A 83 1.17 7.80 -12.15
C HIS A 83 1.81 6.42 -12.08
N GLU A 84 2.58 6.19 -11.01
CA GLU A 84 3.14 4.88 -10.72
C GLU A 84 1.98 3.96 -10.30
N ARG A 85 1.43 3.21 -11.25
CA ARG A 85 0.58 2.06 -10.93
C ARG A 85 1.48 0.84 -10.83
N ASN A 86 1.54 0.26 -9.63
CA ASN A 86 2.25 -0.98 -9.39
C ASN A 86 1.34 -2.12 -9.82
N GLN A 87 1.69 -2.80 -10.92
CA GLN A 87 1.04 -4.05 -11.31
C GLN A 87 1.90 -5.20 -10.82
N ILE A 88 1.32 -6.14 -10.07
CA ILE A 88 2.04 -7.35 -9.65
C ILE A 88 2.29 -8.21 -10.88
N LEU A 89 3.56 -8.54 -11.11
CA LEU A 89 4.01 -9.45 -12.16
C LEU A 89 4.12 -10.87 -11.65
N GLN A 90 4.53 -11.04 -10.39
CA GLN A 90 4.77 -12.34 -9.79
C GLN A 90 4.58 -12.26 -8.29
N ASP A 91 3.73 -13.12 -7.75
CA ASP A 91 3.33 -13.12 -6.35
C ASP A 91 3.84 -14.35 -5.58
N GLY A 92 5.12 -14.73 -5.78
CA GLY A 92 5.84 -15.75 -4.98
C GLY A 92 5.26 -17.18 -4.85
N LEU A 93 3.99 -17.39 -5.19
CA LEU A 93 3.12 -18.51 -4.87
C LEU A 93 2.92 -19.42 -6.10
N THR A 94 3.94 -19.52 -6.96
CA THR A 94 3.94 -20.36 -8.17
C THR A 94 3.30 -19.68 -9.39
N TYR A 95 4.09 -18.88 -10.11
CA TYR A 95 4.05 -18.89 -11.57
C TYR A 95 5.49 -19.05 -12.02
N GLY A 96 5.81 -20.20 -12.61
CA GLY A 96 7.10 -20.42 -13.24
C GLY A 96 7.30 -19.34 -14.28
N LEU A 97 8.25 -18.44 -14.02
CA LEU A 97 8.90 -17.73 -15.10
C LEU A 97 9.49 -18.83 -15.98
N GLY A 98 8.82 -19.13 -17.10
CA GLY A 98 9.44 -19.88 -18.17
C GLY A 98 10.76 -19.18 -18.45
N THR A 99 11.85 -19.79 -18.00
CA THR A 99 13.19 -19.42 -18.43
C THR A 99 13.41 -20.25 -19.67
N ASP A 100 12.72 -19.88 -20.75
CA ASP A 100 13.12 -20.31 -22.07
C ASP A 100 14.54 -19.76 -22.27
N ASN A 101 15.51 -20.68 -22.13
CA ASN A 101 16.97 -20.48 -22.18
C ASN A 101 17.47 -19.84 -23.49
N SER A 102 16.57 -19.46 -24.39
CA SER A 102 16.82 -18.77 -25.66
C SER A 102 16.70 -17.23 -25.58
N SER A 103 16.26 -16.66 -24.45
CA SER A 103 16.07 -15.22 -24.30
C SER A 103 17.20 -14.54 -23.51
N ALA A 104 18.42 -14.53 -24.07
CA ALA A 104 19.60 -13.84 -23.50
C ALA A 104 19.47 -12.30 -23.40
N ARG A 105 18.26 -11.74 -23.54
CA ARG A 105 17.93 -10.33 -23.30
C ARG A 105 16.60 -10.29 -22.54
N GLY A 106 16.71 -10.22 -21.20
CA GLY A 106 15.62 -10.37 -20.23
C GLY A 106 14.41 -9.48 -20.47
N ALA A 107 13.44 -10.01 -21.21
CA ALA A 107 12.13 -9.41 -21.42
C ALA A 107 11.09 -10.29 -20.71
N LEU A 108 10.34 -9.70 -19.78
CA LEU A 108 9.21 -10.35 -19.12
C LEU A 108 7.97 -10.16 -19.99
N THR A 109 7.26 -11.26 -20.26
CA THR A 109 5.97 -11.24 -20.96
C THR A 109 4.87 -11.43 -19.91
N LEU A 110 3.99 -10.44 -19.77
CA LEU A 110 2.83 -10.56 -18.90
C LEU A 110 1.81 -11.50 -19.57
N SER A 111 1.41 -12.57 -18.89
CA SER A 111 0.43 -13.54 -19.41
C SER A 111 -0.82 -12.81 -19.91
N GLY A 112 -1.23 -13.09 -21.16
CA GLY A 112 -2.37 -12.45 -21.79
C GLY A 112 -2.10 -11.08 -22.45
N THR A 113 -0.85 -10.62 -22.54
CA THR A 113 -0.50 -9.41 -23.31
C THR A 113 0.72 -9.62 -24.21
N ASN A 114 0.73 -8.99 -25.39
CA ASN A 114 1.91 -8.92 -26.26
C ASN A 114 2.92 -7.84 -25.81
N LYS A 115 2.77 -7.29 -24.60
CA LYS A 115 3.67 -6.25 -24.09
C LYS A 115 4.87 -6.91 -23.44
N ARG A 116 6.05 -6.61 -23.98
CA ARG A 116 7.34 -6.96 -23.38
C ARG A 116 7.74 -5.84 -22.42
N PHE A 117 8.07 -6.20 -21.20
CA PHE A 117 8.63 -5.29 -20.21
C PHE A 117 10.11 -5.59 -20.02
N LYS A 118 10.88 -4.54 -19.75
CA LYS A 118 12.29 -4.71 -19.41
C LYS A 118 12.41 -5.10 -17.95
N LEU A 119 13.35 -5.99 -17.63
CA LEU A 119 13.59 -6.40 -16.25
C LEU A 119 13.95 -5.20 -15.34
N GLU A 120 14.63 -4.19 -15.87
CA GLU A 120 14.97 -2.93 -15.19
C GLU A 120 13.75 -2.07 -14.80
N ASP A 121 12.56 -2.41 -15.32
CA ASP A 121 11.28 -1.78 -14.96
C ASP A 121 10.55 -2.57 -13.87
N THR A 122 11.21 -3.47 -13.16
CA THR A 122 10.61 -4.24 -12.06
C THR A 122 11.24 -3.93 -10.71
N ILE A 123 10.44 -4.05 -9.66
CA ILE A 123 10.91 -4.03 -8.27
C ILE A 123 10.42 -5.27 -7.55
N THR A 124 11.29 -5.89 -6.77
CA THR A 124 10.91 -6.96 -5.86
C THR A 124 10.98 -6.43 -4.45
N VAL A 125 9.89 -6.61 -3.68
CA VAL A 125 9.81 -6.17 -2.29
C VAL A 125 9.26 -7.27 -1.39
N PRO A 126 9.59 -7.23 -0.08
CA PRO A 126 9.02 -8.18 0.88
C PRO A 126 7.50 -8.09 0.92
N THR A 127 6.84 -9.22 1.06
CA THR A 127 5.41 -9.32 1.38
C THR A 127 5.26 -9.72 2.84
N LEU A 128 4.31 -9.08 3.52
CA LEU A 128 3.90 -9.41 4.88
C LEU A 128 2.38 -9.50 4.95
N THR A 129 1.89 -10.28 5.91
CA THR A 129 0.49 -10.12 6.35
C THR A 129 0.38 -8.91 7.26
N LEU A 130 -0.80 -8.28 7.33
CA LEU A 130 -1.02 -7.19 8.28
C LEU A 130 -0.86 -7.67 9.74
N ASN A 131 -1.25 -8.91 10.03
CA ASN A 131 -1.07 -9.50 11.37
C ASN A 131 0.42 -9.57 11.74
N SER A 132 1.25 -10.18 10.89
CA SER A 132 2.71 -10.30 11.12
C SER A 132 3.40 -8.94 11.21
N LEU A 133 2.99 -7.98 10.38
CA LEU A 133 3.51 -6.61 10.45
C LEU A 133 3.23 -5.99 11.82
N LEU A 134 1.97 -6.05 12.27
CA LEU A 134 1.58 -5.44 13.55
C LEU A 134 2.26 -6.13 14.73
N GLU A 135 2.37 -7.46 14.73
CA GLU A 135 3.07 -8.25 15.77
C GLU A 135 4.53 -7.86 15.92
N SER A 136 5.23 -7.59 14.81
CA SER A 136 6.64 -7.18 14.79
C SER A 136 6.87 -5.71 15.13
N SER A 137 5.80 -4.92 15.29
CA SER A 137 5.87 -3.46 15.48
C SER A 137 5.64 -3.04 16.93
N ALA A 138 6.04 -1.82 17.27
CA ALA A 138 5.75 -1.21 18.58
C ALA A 138 4.24 -1.03 18.87
N VAL A 139 3.37 -1.20 17.87
CA VAL A 139 1.91 -1.04 18.02
C VAL A 139 1.16 -2.38 18.15
N ALA A 140 1.87 -3.50 18.33
CA ALA A 140 1.29 -4.85 18.41
C ALA A 140 0.12 -4.98 19.41
N ARG A 141 0.13 -4.23 20.50
CA ARG A 141 -0.91 -4.28 21.56
C ARG A 141 -1.89 -3.11 21.50
N GLN A 142 -1.71 -2.17 20.59
CA GLN A 142 -2.57 -1.01 20.49
C GLN A 142 -3.88 -1.36 19.76
N ARG A 143 -4.97 -0.69 20.14
CA ARG A 143 -6.25 -0.80 19.46
C ARG A 143 -6.17 -0.10 18.11
N CYS A 144 -6.57 -0.77 17.03
CA CYS A 144 -6.71 -0.13 15.74
C CYS A 144 -8.01 0.68 15.73
N PHE A 145 -7.91 1.99 15.54
CA PHE A 145 -9.11 2.83 15.40
C PHE A 145 -9.67 2.76 13.98
N MET A 146 -8.79 2.84 12.98
CA MET A 146 -9.14 2.90 11.56
C MET A 146 -8.13 2.10 10.74
N LEU A 147 -8.64 1.35 9.77
CA LEU A 147 -7.87 0.69 8.73
C LEU A 147 -8.26 1.28 7.37
N LYS A 148 -7.32 1.90 6.65
CA LYS A 148 -7.49 2.28 5.24
C LYS A 148 -6.74 1.27 4.38
N VAL A 149 -7.42 0.70 3.39
CA VAL A 149 -6.83 -0.17 2.38
C VAL A 149 -7.05 0.47 1.01
N ASP A 150 -5.97 0.59 0.26
CA ASP A 150 -5.93 1.21 -1.05
C ASP A 150 -4.79 0.54 -1.82
N ALA A 151 -5.04 -0.70 -2.24
CA ALA A 151 -4.02 -1.61 -2.76
C ALA A 151 -4.19 -1.89 -4.26
N GLU A 152 -4.82 -0.96 -4.99
CA GLU A 152 -4.95 -0.98 -6.46
C GLU A 152 -5.44 -2.34 -7.02
N GLY A 153 -6.39 -2.98 -6.34
CA GLY A 153 -6.97 -4.27 -6.73
C GLY A 153 -6.58 -5.46 -5.85
N TYR A 154 -5.66 -5.28 -4.88
CA TYR A 154 -5.24 -6.32 -3.92
C TYR A 154 -5.89 -6.15 -2.54
N ASP A 155 -6.91 -5.32 -2.43
CA ASP A 155 -7.58 -4.94 -1.18
C ASP A 155 -8.07 -6.17 -0.39
N PHE A 156 -8.64 -7.16 -1.10
CA PHE A 156 -9.08 -8.40 -0.47
C PHE A 156 -7.93 -9.26 0.05
N ALA A 157 -6.79 -9.29 -0.63
CA ALA A 157 -5.61 -10.02 -0.14
C ALA A 157 -5.08 -9.38 1.15
N VAL A 158 -5.02 -8.05 1.20
CA VAL A 158 -4.68 -7.31 2.43
C VAL A 158 -5.64 -7.66 3.57
N LEU A 159 -6.95 -7.66 3.31
CA LEU A 159 -7.95 -8.01 4.33
C LEU A 159 -7.83 -9.46 4.82
N ARG A 160 -7.54 -10.41 3.93
CA ARG A 160 -7.27 -11.81 4.33
C ARG A 160 -6.04 -11.90 5.24
N GLY A 161 -4.97 -11.17 4.90
CA GLY A 161 -3.79 -11.01 5.76
C GLY A 161 -4.04 -10.26 7.08
N ALA A 162 -5.19 -9.61 7.22
CA ALA A 162 -5.63 -8.91 8.44
C ALA A 162 -6.65 -9.70 9.27
N SER A 163 -6.88 -10.98 8.95
CA SER A 163 -7.98 -11.78 9.53
C SER A 163 -8.02 -11.78 11.06
N GLN A 164 -6.88 -12.01 11.74
CA GLN A 164 -6.80 -11.98 13.20
C GLN A 164 -7.14 -10.60 13.77
N LEU A 165 -6.56 -9.52 13.21
CA LEU A 165 -6.89 -8.15 13.61
C LEU A 165 -8.40 -7.87 13.50
N LEU A 166 -9.04 -8.31 12.40
CA LEU A 166 -10.46 -8.07 12.14
C LEU A 166 -11.38 -8.87 13.08
N GLN A 167 -10.93 -10.04 13.53
CA GLN A 167 -11.69 -10.91 14.45
C GLN A 167 -11.48 -10.55 15.93
N ASP A 168 -10.35 -9.92 16.29
CA ASP A 168 -10.03 -9.53 17.65
C ASP A 168 -10.96 -8.40 18.14
N ARG A 169 -11.86 -8.70 19.09
CA ARG A 169 -12.82 -7.72 19.63
C ARG A 169 -12.17 -6.53 20.35
N GLN A 170 -10.97 -6.69 20.89
CA GLN A 170 -10.25 -5.64 21.60
C GLN A 170 -9.49 -4.74 20.63
N ARG A 171 -8.96 -5.30 19.53
CA ARG A 171 -8.09 -4.60 18.60
C ARG A 171 -8.73 -4.20 17.27
N ARG A 172 -9.83 -4.84 16.85
CA ARG A 172 -10.43 -4.64 15.53
C ARG A 172 -10.69 -3.18 15.21
N PRO A 173 -10.44 -2.75 13.96
CA PRO A 173 -10.77 -1.41 13.51
C PRO A 173 -12.23 -1.07 13.79
N ARG A 174 -12.50 0.16 14.26
CA ARG A 174 -13.88 0.67 14.29
C ARG A 174 -14.35 1.07 12.90
N PHE A 175 -13.41 1.52 12.06
CA PHE A 175 -13.67 1.95 10.69
C PHE A 175 -12.73 1.22 9.73
N VAL A 176 -13.29 0.72 8.63
CA VAL A 176 -12.52 0.16 7.52
C VAL A 176 -12.91 0.94 6.27
N GLY A 177 -11.95 1.66 5.68
CA GLY A 177 -12.11 2.36 4.41
C GLY A 177 -11.39 1.61 3.30
N MET A 178 -12.07 1.35 2.19
CA MET A 178 -11.49 0.66 1.02
C MET A 178 -11.85 1.36 -0.27
N GLU A 179 -10.91 1.44 -1.20
CA GLU A 179 -11.18 1.87 -2.56
C GLU A 179 -11.50 0.66 -3.44
N LEU A 180 -12.80 0.35 -3.58
CA LEU A 180 -13.24 -0.73 -4.45
C LEU A 180 -13.10 -0.32 -5.92
N ASN A 181 -12.09 -0.85 -6.60
CA ASN A 181 -11.95 -0.74 -8.04
C ASN A 181 -13.01 -1.60 -8.76
N LEU A 182 -14.25 -1.09 -8.90
CA LEU A 182 -15.35 -1.77 -9.60
C LEU A 182 -15.22 -1.78 -11.14
N LYS A 183 -14.02 -1.54 -11.68
CA LYS A 183 -13.76 -1.52 -13.12
C LYS A 183 -13.84 -2.94 -13.69
N GLY A 184 -15.06 -3.37 -14.02
CA GLY A 184 -15.31 -4.71 -14.53
C GLY A 184 -16.77 -5.14 -14.48
N VAL A 185 -17.59 -4.51 -13.63
CA VAL A 185 -19.05 -4.66 -13.69
C VAL A 185 -19.55 -3.81 -14.85
N LYS A 186 -19.42 -4.32 -16.08
CA LYS A 186 -20.23 -3.82 -17.18
C LYS A 186 -21.68 -4.12 -16.78
N ASP A 187 -22.43 -3.08 -16.44
CA ASP A 187 -23.85 -3.18 -16.12
C ASP A 187 -24.49 -4.00 -17.26
N GLY A 188 -25.02 -5.17 -16.94
CA GLY A 188 -25.52 -6.16 -17.91
C GLY A 188 -26.77 -5.68 -18.66
N ARG A 189 -27.11 -4.40 -18.57
CA ARG A 189 -28.19 -3.76 -19.33
C ARG A 189 -27.73 -3.54 -20.76
N LYS A 190 -27.79 -4.61 -21.55
CA LYS A 190 -28.15 -4.49 -22.95
C LYS A 190 -29.66 -4.24 -22.98
N GLU A 191 -30.03 -3.01 -23.34
CA GLU A 191 -31.34 -2.73 -23.96
C GLU A 191 -31.42 -3.38 -25.34
#